data_AF-A0A3M8EDC1-F1
#
_entry.id   AF-A0A3M8EDC1-F1
#
_cell.length_a   1.000
_cell.length_b   1.000
_cell.length_c   1.000
_cell.angle_alpha   90.00
_cell.angle_beta   90.00
_cell.angle_gamma   90.00
#
_symmetry.space_group_name_H-M   'P 1'
#
loop_
_entity.id
_entity.type
_entity.pdbx_description
1 polymer ?
#
loop_
_entity_poly.entity_id
_entity_poly.type
_entity_poly.pdbx_seq_one_letter_code
_entity_poly.pdbx_strand_id
1 'polypeptide(L)'
;MKKKKKPSPQILSPENYIRQRARNLPIFKCFVNDGWDEEGLAHVTIARKHVNGNVTYCAYLVDLKCLGIKDTLYQFNLPEYEFDEYKNKLATHLGLIECEYNLAHNIVHAGWEYAGDIGFEPHKDFLSITQYMLEEDSDEIPLIDIRCGDENGKPLFVQGPLEDDTMAAMIINRLEKRLGTGNYDYVLGAGNPFDTPYGDEEDDEEDFFDEYAGNSYQENAAIFLELTRYLENAGPEDASFAGDHDEEDTQEWERFQRIEALTDLLYGDLTDFKEVDRMVGKWGKESQGYTITNAAYGQMLGLKNEDEVTYEDLSYLTKEDDGDKLREYICERWGERLPYFEFLEIQSLDDPSGKKAKIAGALERYPDHALLKLEEKAIKIQDKKLKKTELSFRSVFGERTEITPHEYVSWQVGRLHYFASTRDLAGIEALSLFHDPELHREHDQAGMFLSILYAMRISVLRLFLLET
;
A
#
# COMPACT_ATOMS: atom_id res chain seq x y z
N MET A 1 -16.44 28.88 51.73
CA MET A 1 -17.14 27.96 50.81
C MET A 1 -16.40 27.95 49.47
N LYS A 2 -15.68 26.87 49.13
CA LYS A 2 -15.04 26.72 47.81
C LYS A 2 -16.12 26.43 46.76
N LYS A 3 -16.27 27.30 45.76
CA LYS A 3 -17.16 27.07 44.61
C LYS A 3 -16.62 25.90 43.78
N LYS A 4 -17.39 24.82 43.65
CA LYS A 4 -17.11 23.72 42.70
C LYS A 4 -17.21 24.28 41.27
N LYS A 5 -16.13 24.17 40.49
CA LYS A 5 -16.16 24.39 39.03
C LYS A 5 -17.06 23.32 38.41
N LYS A 6 -18.00 23.73 37.55
CA LYS A 6 -18.76 22.80 36.71
C LYS A 6 -17.80 22.16 35.68
N PRO A 7 -17.89 20.85 35.42
CA PRO A 7 -17.08 20.22 34.38
C PRO A 7 -17.47 20.80 33.02
N SER A 8 -16.46 21.16 32.22
CA SER A 8 -16.63 21.47 30.80
C SER A 8 -17.06 20.21 30.05
N PRO A 9 -17.99 20.28 29.08
CA PRO A 9 -18.34 19.13 28.26
C PRO A 9 -17.08 18.63 27.53
N GLN A 10 -16.68 17.38 27.79
CA GLN A 10 -15.62 16.72 27.03
C GLN A 10 -16.08 16.57 25.58
N ILE A 11 -15.27 17.09 24.65
CA ILE A 11 -15.41 16.82 23.23
C ILE A 11 -14.93 15.37 23.02
N LEU A 12 -15.83 14.49 22.59
CA LEU A 12 -15.48 13.09 22.27
C LEU A 12 -14.65 13.07 20.97
N SER A 13 -13.69 12.15 20.88
CA SER A 13 -13.07 11.80 19.59
C SER A 13 -14.12 11.17 18.66
N PRO A 14 -13.91 11.18 17.32
CA PRO A 14 -14.81 10.54 16.37
C PRO A 14 -15.20 9.10 16.73
N GLU A 15 -14.21 8.27 17.10
CA GLU A 15 -14.38 6.85 17.44
C GLU A 15 -15.22 6.70 18.71
N ASN A 16 -14.90 7.48 19.75
CA ASN A 16 -15.66 7.47 20.99
C ASN A 16 -17.07 8.02 20.80
N TYR A 17 -17.25 8.97 19.87
CA TYR A 17 -18.58 9.42 19.50
C TYR A 17 -19.35 8.29 18.82
N ILE A 18 -18.77 7.58 17.85
CA ILE A 18 -19.45 6.47 17.18
C ILE A 18 -19.85 5.41 18.21
N ARG A 19 -18.90 4.96 19.04
CA ARG A 19 -19.14 3.96 20.12
C ARG A 19 -20.29 4.33 21.05
N GLN A 20 -20.39 5.59 21.45
CA GLN A 20 -21.28 6.00 22.54
C GLN A 20 -22.55 6.71 22.07
N ARG A 21 -22.55 7.27 20.85
CA ARG A 21 -23.54 8.27 20.43
C ARG A 21 -24.10 8.06 19.04
N ALA A 22 -23.49 7.27 18.14
CA ALA A 22 -23.97 7.13 16.76
C ALA A 22 -25.45 6.72 16.67
N ARG A 23 -25.86 5.70 17.42
CA ARG A 23 -27.26 5.21 17.48
C ARG A 23 -28.30 6.28 17.88
N ASN A 24 -27.88 7.36 18.55
CA ASN A 24 -28.79 8.45 18.92
C ASN A 24 -29.06 9.44 17.78
N LEU A 25 -28.28 9.37 16.70
CA LEU A 25 -28.50 10.20 15.54
C LEU A 25 -29.60 9.58 14.65
N PRO A 26 -30.49 10.39 14.07
CA PRO A 26 -31.46 9.89 13.10
C PRO A 26 -30.75 9.32 11.87
N ILE A 27 -31.24 8.18 11.38
CA ILE A 27 -30.85 7.64 10.08
C ILE A 27 -31.09 8.71 9.01
N PHE A 28 -30.09 8.92 8.17
CA PHE A 28 -30.15 9.82 7.03
C PHE A 28 -30.43 9.06 5.74
N LYS A 29 -29.49 8.18 5.35
CA LYS A 29 -29.55 7.38 4.14
C LYS A 29 -28.78 6.08 4.33
N CYS A 30 -29.25 5.03 3.68
CA CYS A 30 -28.54 3.78 3.55
C CYS A 30 -28.44 3.41 2.06
N PHE A 31 -27.37 2.74 1.69
CA PHE A 31 -27.23 2.20 0.35
C PHE A 31 -26.43 0.91 0.34
N VAL A 32 -26.66 0.11 -0.69
CA VAL A 32 -25.94 -1.11 -1.02
C VAL A 32 -25.62 -1.10 -2.52
N ASN A 33 -24.56 -1.77 -2.97
CA ASN A 33 -24.30 -1.93 -4.40
C ASN A 33 -25.35 -2.80 -5.08
N ASP A 34 -25.52 -2.63 -6.39
CA ASP A 34 -26.31 -3.51 -7.24
C ASP A 34 -25.67 -4.90 -7.31
N GLY A 35 -26.48 -5.94 -7.53
CA GLY A 35 -26.04 -7.33 -7.62
C GLY A 35 -25.56 -7.98 -6.31
N TRP A 36 -25.63 -7.30 -5.17
CA TRP A 36 -25.13 -7.79 -3.88
C TRP A 36 -25.73 -9.14 -3.43
N ASP A 37 -26.99 -9.41 -3.79
CA ASP A 37 -27.76 -10.60 -3.41
C ASP A 37 -27.46 -11.82 -4.31
N GLU A 38 -27.06 -11.58 -5.56
CA GLU A 38 -26.62 -12.63 -6.49
C GLU A 38 -25.11 -12.92 -6.36
N GLU A 39 -24.30 -11.86 -6.32
CA GLU A 39 -22.85 -11.94 -6.26
C GLU A 39 -22.34 -12.29 -4.85
N GLY A 40 -23.10 -11.95 -3.82
CA GLY A 40 -22.76 -12.24 -2.41
C GLY A 40 -21.67 -11.34 -1.84
N LEU A 41 -21.32 -10.25 -2.53
CA LEU A 41 -20.40 -9.22 -2.05
C LEU A 41 -21.14 -7.88 -1.94
N ALA A 42 -21.38 -7.44 -0.71
CA ALA A 42 -22.19 -6.27 -0.40
C ALA A 42 -21.33 -5.11 0.15
N HIS A 43 -21.31 -4.00 -0.56
CA HIS A 43 -20.82 -2.70 -0.10
C HIS A 43 -21.97 -1.92 0.51
N VAL A 44 -22.10 -1.99 1.84
CA VAL A 44 -23.20 -1.35 2.58
C VAL A 44 -22.69 -0.04 3.19
N THR A 45 -23.46 1.04 3.07
CA THR A 45 -23.21 2.29 3.82
C THR A 45 -24.42 2.69 4.62
N ILE A 46 -24.18 3.12 5.86
CA ILE A 46 -25.19 3.62 6.78
C ILE A 46 -24.76 5.02 7.22
N ALA A 47 -25.59 6.02 6.91
CA ALA A 47 -25.35 7.40 7.25
C ALA A 47 -26.39 7.93 8.23
N ARG A 48 -25.95 8.74 9.19
CA ARG A 48 -26.79 9.42 10.19
C ARG A 48 -26.55 10.92 10.18
N LYS A 49 -27.61 11.70 10.44
CA LYS A 49 -27.58 13.17 10.35
C LYS A 49 -27.42 13.82 11.72
N HIS A 50 -26.46 14.73 11.83
CA HIS A 50 -26.27 15.58 13.01
C HIS A 50 -27.23 16.77 12.99
N VAL A 51 -27.45 17.36 14.17
CA VAL A 51 -28.28 18.57 14.34
C VAL A 51 -27.74 19.80 13.60
N ASN A 52 -26.45 19.83 13.30
CA ASN A 52 -25.81 20.90 12.52
C ASN A 52 -25.97 20.72 10.99
N GLY A 53 -26.63 19.63 10.54
CA GLY A 53 -26.81 19.29 9.14
C GLY A 53 -25.72 18.40 8.54
N ASN A 54 -24.62 18.17 9.26
CA ASN A 54 -23.53 17.29 8.81
C ASN A 54 -23.92 15.81 8.94
N VAL A 55 -23.12 14.95 8.33
CA VAL A 55 -23.34 13.51 8.22
C VAL A 55 -22.16 12.77 8.85
N THR A 56 -22.46 11.74 9.65
CA THR A 56 -21.50 10.68 9.98
C THR A 56 -21.97 9.42 9.28
N TYR A 57 -21.08 8.68 8.65
CA TYR A 57 -21.41 7.41 8.04
C TYR A 57 -20.36 6.34 8.34
N CYS A 58 -20.78 5.08 8.30
CA CYS A 58 -19.90 3.92 8.24
C CYS A 58 -20.21 3.15 6.96
N ALA A 59 -19.17 2.58 6.36
CA ALA A 59 -19.29 1.66 5.24
C ALA A 59 -18.66 0.31 5.56
N TYR A 60 -19.19 -0.74 4.96
CA TYR A 60 -18.86 -2.14 5.24
C TYR A 60 -18.73 -2.89 3.92
N LEU A 61 -17.65 -3.66 3.79
CA LEU A 61 -17.50 -4.67 2.75
C LEU A 61 -17.85 -6.02 3.36
N VAL A 62 -18.99 -6.59 2.94
CA VAL A 62 -19.54 -7.82 3.51
C VAL A 62 -19.53 -8.92 2.45
N ASP A 63 -18.74 -9.96 2.68
CA ASP A 63 -18.79 -11.22 1.95
C ASP A 63 -19.82 -12.15 2.59
N LEU A 64 -20.99 -12.23 1.97
CA LEU A 64 -22.10 -13.09 2.39
C LEU A 64 -21.85 -14.57 2.04
N LYS A 65 -20.84 -14.90 1.23
CA LYS A 65 -20.56 -16.27 0.81
C LYS A 65 -19.57 -16.97 1.72
N CYS A 66 -18.67 -16.23 2.37
CA CYS A 66 -17.68 -16.83 3.27
C CYS A 66 -17.21 -15.89 4.40
N LEU A 67 -16.45 -14.85 4.09
CA LEU A 67 -15.58 -14.18 5.06
C LEU A 67 -16.30 -13.20 6.00
N GLY A 68 -17.56 -12.85 5.72
CA GLY A 68 -18.29 -11.86 6.50
C GLY A 68 -17.75 -10.46 6.29
N ILE A 69 -17.56 -9.68 7.35
CA ILE A 69 -17.12 -8.28 7.24
C ILE A 69 -15.61 -8.23 6.97
N LYS A 70 -15.25 -8.11 5.69
CA LYS A 70 -13.86 -8.05 5.21
C LYS A 70 -13.19 -6.73 5.55
N ASP A 71 -13.92 -5.63 5.46
CA ASP A 71 -13.39 -4.29 5.71
C ASP A 71 -14.50 -3.33 6.16
N THR A 72 -14.10 -2.26 6.86
CA THR A 72 -15.00 -1.20 7.28
C THR A 72 -14.28 0.14 7.44
N LEU A 73 -14.97 1.23 7.10
CA LEU A 73 -14.49 2.60 7.30
C LEU A 73 -15.57 3.47 7.90
N TYR A 74 -15.17 4.62 8.43
CA TYR A 74 -16.10 5.64 8.91
C TYR A 74 -15.61 7.05 8.60
N GLN A 75 -16.56 7.97 8.51
CA GLN A 75 -16.29 9.40 8.44
C GLN A 75 -17.19 10.16 9.40
N PHE A 76 -16.64 11.18 10.05
CA PHE A 76 -17.32 11.85 11.15
C PHE A 76 -17.65 13.31 10.86
N ASN A 77 -18.93 13.65 11.01
CA ASN A 77 -19.42 15.03 11.02
C ASN A 77 -19.00 15.83 9.77
N LEU A 78 -19.08 15.19 8.61
CA LEU A 78 -18.78 15.78 7.31
C LEU A 78 -19.94 16.64 6.79
N PRO A 79 -19.67 17.72 6.05
CA PRO A 79 -20.71 18.39 5.27
C PRO A 79 -21.43 17.43 4.32
N GLU A 80 -22.74 17.64 4.11
CA GLU A 80 -23.56 16.77 3.26
C GLU A 80 -23.03 16.65 1.82
N TYR A 81 -22.40 17.70 1.27
CA TYR A 81 -21.82 17.65 -0.07
C TYR A 81 -20.63 16.68 -0.17
N GLU A 82 -19.83 16.50 0.89
CA GLU A 82 -18.70 15.55 0.89
C GLU A 82 -19.22 14.11 0.95
N PHE A 83 -20.33 13.89 1.68
CA PHE A 83 -21.03 12.60 1.65
C PHE A 83 -21.61 12.31 0.25
N ASP A 84 -22.18 13.30 -0.42
CA ASP A 84 -22.65 13.14 -1.80
C ASP A 84 -21.50 12.88 -2.78
N GLU A 85 -20.33 13.50 -2.62
CA GLU A 85 -19.14 13.19 -3.40
C GLU A 85 -18.66 11.75 -3.19
N TYR A 86 -18.59 11.28 -1.94
CA TYR A 86 -18.27 9.89 -1.61
C TYR A 86 -19.24 8.92 -2.30
N LYS A 87 -20.55 9.15 -2.15
CA LYS A 87 -21.60 8.36 -2.78
C LYS A 87 -21.46 8.34 -4.30
N ASN A 88 -21.20 9.48 -4.93
CA ASN A 88 -21.06 9.57 -6.40
C ASN A 88 -19.82 8.82 -6.90
N LYS A 89 -18.71 8.84 -6.15
CA LYS A 89 -17.52 8.04 -6.46
C LYS A 89 -17.82 6.55 -6.41
N LEU A 90 -18.43 6.06 -5.32
CA LEU A 90 -18.81 4.64 -5.23
C LEU A 90 -19.79 4.21 -6.31
N ALA A 91 -20.81 5.05 -6.60
CA ALA A 91 -21.80 4.77 -7.64
C ALA A 91 -21.19 4.66 -9.04
N THR A 92 -20.05 5.31 -9.30
CA THR A 92 -19.35 5.22 -10.59
C THR A 92 -18.76 3.82 -10.84
N HIS A 93 -18.42 3.07 -9.78
CA HIS A 93 -17.75 1.78 -9.87
C HIS A 93 -18.65 0.59 -9.57
N LEU A 94 -19.59 0.72 -8.63
CA LEU A 94 -20.34 -0.42 -8.08
C LEU A 94 -21.85 -0.41 -8.41
N GLY A 95 -22.39 0.72 -8.89
CA GLY A 95 -23.83 0.93 -9.02
C GLY A 95 -24.52 0.92 -7.65
N LEU A 96 -24.93 2.08 -7.12
CA LEU A 96 -25.52 2.14 -5.77
C LEU A 96 -27.05 2.21 -5.79
N ILE A 97 -27.68 1.42 -4.91
CA ILE A 97 -29.11 1.41 -4.66
C ILE A 97 -29.36 1.96 -3.25
N GLU A 98 -30.18 3.02 -3.16
CA GLU A 98 -30.67 3.51 -1.87
C GLU A 98 -31.64 2.49 -1.27
N CYS A 99 -31.41 2.10 -0.01
CA CYS A 99 -32.19 1.07 0.67
C CYS A 99 -32.66 1.52 2.06
N GLU A 100 -33.65 0.81 2.60
CA GLU A 100 -34.10 1.02 3.97
C GLU A 100 -33.07 0.52 4.98
N TYR A 101 -33.01 1.18 6.14
CA TYR A 101 -32.07 0.83 7.20
C TYR A 101 -32.12 -0.65 7.59
N ASN A 102 -33.33 -1.22 7.69
CA ASN A 102 -33.52 -2.62 8.07
C ASN A 102 -32.78 -3.56 7.12
N LEU A 103 -32.76 -3.29 5.82
CA LEU A 103 -32.04 -4.13 4.87
C LEU A 103 -30.52 -4.02 5.07
N ALA A 104 -30.01 -2.80 5.18
CA ALA A 104 -28.58 -2.55 5.42
C ALA A 104 -28.10 -3.21 6.72
N HIS A 105 -28.89 -3.10 7.79
CA HIS A 105 -28.61 -3.73 9.08
C HIS A 105 -28.61 -5.26 8.98
N ASN A 106 -29.65 -5.86 8.39
CA ASN A 106 -29.73 -7.32 8.24
C ASN A 106 -28.58 -7.87 7.37
N ILE A 107 -28.16 -7.17 6.30
CA ILE A 107 -27.02 -7.62 5.48
C ILE A 107 -25.73 -7.70 6.29
N VAL A 108 -25.43 -6.65 7.06
CA VAL A 108 -24.18 -6.60 7.85
C VAL A 108 -24.19 -7.65 8.96
N HIS A 109 -25.30 -7.81 9.68
CA HIS A 109 -25.43 -8.83 10.72
C HIS A 109 -25.42 -10.25 10.16
N ALA A 110 -26.13 -10.52 9.06
CA ALA A 110 -26.14 -11.84 8.44
C ALA A 110 -24.74 -12.29 7.99
N GLY A 111 -23.96 -11.38 7.38
CA GLY A 111 -22.58 -11.69 7.00
C GLY A 111 -21.67 -11.89 8.22
N TRP A 112 -21.82 -11.07 9.26
CA TRP A 112 -21.05 -11.20 10.49
C TRP A 112 -21.31 -12.52 11.23
N GLU A 113 -22.58 -12.85 11.46
CA GLU A 113 -22.97 -14.06 12.17
C GLU A 113 -22.61 -15.33 11.38
N TYR A 114 -22.90 -15.35 10.09
CA TYR A 114 -22.58 -16.49 9.22
C TYR A 114 -21.09 -16.79 9.21
N ALA A 115 -20.24 -15.77 9.05
CA ALA A 115 -18.79 -15.91 9.07
C ALA A 115 -18.30 -16.41 10.43
N GLY A 116 -18.85 -15.89 11.53
CA GLY A 116 -18.56 -16.34 12.90
C GLY A 116 -18.85 -17.83 13.11
N ASP A 117 -20.00 -18.31 12.62
CA ASP A 117 -20.39 -19.73 12.73
C ASP A 117 -19.39 -20.67 12.04
N ILE A 118 -18.84 -20.23 10.91
CA ILE A 118 -17.85 -20.97 10.11
C ILE A 118 -16.39 -20.61 10.46
N GLY A 119 -16.16 -19.82 11.51
CA GLY A 119 -14.85 -19.63 12.13
C GLY A 119 -14.06 -18.39 11.69
N PHE A 120 -14.68 -17.41 11.04
CA PHE A 120 -14.05 -16.13 10.71
C PHE A 120 -14.51 -15.02 11.66
N GLU A 121 -13.56 -14.19 12.07
CA GLU A 121 -13.83 -12.96 12.82
C GLU A 121 -13.92 -11.79 11.84
N PRO A 122 -14.79 -10.79 12.10
CA PRO A 122 -14.88 -9.60 11.27
C PRO A 122 -13.63 -8.72 11.41
N HIS A 123 -13.43 -7.80 10.47
CA HIS A 123 -12.35 -6.81 10.53
C HIS A 123 -12.29 -6.09 11.90
N LYS A 124 -11.07 -5.89 12.44
CA LYS A 124 -10.86 -5.36 13.81
C LYS A 124 -11.56 -4.03 14.09
N ASP A 125 -11.63 -3.16 13.09
CA ASP A 125 -12.28 -1.84 13.22
C ASP A 125 -13.81 -1.93 13.25
N PHE A 126 -14.37 -3.04 12.78
CA PHE A 126 -15.78 -3.31 12.96
C PHE A 126 -16.09 -3.48 14.43
N LEU A 127 -15.39 -4.40 15.10
CA LEU A 127 -15.58 -4.66 16.52
C LEU A 127 -15.20 -3.46 17.37
N SER A 128 -14.13 -2.75 17.02
CA SER A 128 -13.63 -1.67 17.85
C SER A 128 -14.42 -0.37 17.65
N ILE A 129 -15.04 -0.11 16.49
CA ILE A 129 -15.64 1.19 16.15
C ILE A 129 -16.97 1.08 15.40
N THR A 130 -17.00 0.46 14.22
CA THR A 130 -18.11 0.71 13.28
C THR A 130 -19.36 -0.12 13.56
N GLN A 131 -19.28 -1.20 14.34
CA GLN A 131 -20.46 -1.95 14.81
C GLN A 131 -21.43 -1.06 15.61
N TYR A 132 -20.93 -0.02 16.28
CA TYR A 132 -21.75 0.87 17.10
C TYR A 132 -22.58 1.86 16.27
N MET A 133 -22.41 1.88 14.94
CA MET A 133 -23.34 2.56 14.02
C MET A 133 -24.67 1.82 13.86
N LEU A 134 -24.64 0.49 14.05
CA LEU A 134 -25.79 -0.40 13.96
C LEU A 134 -26.49 -0.46 15.31
N GLU A 135 -27.81 -0.36 15.32
CA GLU A 135 -28.63 -0.83 16.44
C GLU A 135 -28.33 -2.32 16.74
N GLU A 136 -28.52 -2.70 17.99
CA GLU A 136 -28.37 -4.09 18.43
C GLU A 136 -29.37 -4.99 17.70
N ASP A 137 -28.94 -6.19 17.34
CA ASP A 137 -29.83 -7.16 16.73
C ASP A 137 -30.87 -7.61 17.75
N SER A 138 -32.11 -7.19 17.53
CA SER A 138 -33.21 -7.32 18.48
C SER A 138 -34.53 -7.31 17.72
N ASP A 139 -35.61 -7.77 18.38
CA ASP A 139 -36.95 -7.84 17.79
C ASP A 139 -37.52 -6.47 17.35
N GLU A 140 -36.84 -5.36 17.66
CA GLU A 140 -37.21 -4.01 17.18
C GLU A 140 -36.91 -3.82 15.69
N ILE A 141 -35.97 -4.57 15.13
CA ILE A 141 -35.61 -4.53 13.71
C ILE A 141 -36.25 -5.74 13.02
N PRO A 142 -37.10 -5.53 12.01
CA PRO A 142 -37.69 -6.63 11.26
C PRO A 142 -36.60 -7.52 10.66
N LEU A 143 -36.65 -8.81 10.99
CA LEU A 143 -35.78 -9.83 10.41
C LEU A 143 -36.07 -9.96 8.90
N ILE A 144 -35.03 -9.80 8.10
CA ILE A 144 -35.04 -10.02 6.66
C ILE A 144 -34.11 -11.21 6.41
N ASP A 145 -34.61 -12.23 5.74
CA ASP A 145 -33.82 -13.41 5.39
C ASP A 145 -32.77 -13.04 4.34
N ILE A 146 -31.53 -12.88 4.78
CA ILE A 146 -30.37 -12.63 3.92
C ILE A 146 -29.70 -13.98 3.67
N ARG A 147 -29.68 -14.40 2.40
CA ARG A 147 -29.02 -15.65 2.02
C ARG A 147 -27.51 -15.50 2.15
N CYS A 148 -26.91 -16.39 2.94
CA CYS A 148 -25.46 -16.54 3.04
C CYS A 148 -25.01 -17.90 2.48
N GLY A 149 -23.76 -17.96 2.02
CA GLY A 149 -23.20 -19.13 1.32
C GLY A 149 -23.65 -19.23 -0.15
N ASP A 150 -23.35 -20.38 -0.75
CA ASP A 150 -23.73 -20.73 -2.11
C ASP A 150 -25.24 -21.06 -2.23
N GLU A 151 -25.63 -21.67 -3.34
CA GLU A 151 -27.03 -22.04 -3.55
C GLU A 151 -27.61 -22.99 -2.48
N ASN A 152 -26.75 -23.71 -1.76
CA ASN A 152 -27.11 -24.66 -0.71
C ASN A 152 -26.78 -24.14 0.71
N GLY A 153 -26.34 -22.89 0.84
CA GLY A 153 -25.87 -22.32 2.11
C GLY A 153 -24.48 -22.82 2.53
N LYS A 154 -23.73 -23.39 1.59
CA LYS A 154 -22.37 -23.88 1.79
C LYS A 154 -21.37 -22.73 1.58
N PRO A 155 -20.32 -22.56 2.41
CA PRO A 155 -19.35 -21.50 2.20
C PRO A 155 -18.66 -21.61 0.85
N LEU A 156 -18.60 -20.49 0.14
CA LEU A 156 -17.88 -20.34 -1.12
C LEU A 156 -16.88 -19.19 -0.98
N PHE A 157 -15.60 -19.53 -0.80
CA PHE A 157 -14.54 -18.53 -0.79
C PHE A 157 -14.13 -18.18 -2.23
N VAL A 158 -14.17 -16.90 -2.59
CA VAL A 158 -13.62 -16.42 -3.86
C VAL A 158 -12.46 -15.49 -3.52
N GLN A 159 -11.26 -15.86 -3.95
CA GLN A 159 -10.06 -15.06 -3.73
C GLN A 159 -10.21 -13.73 -4.47
N GLY A 160 -10.31 -12.66 -3.69
CA GLY A 160 -10.35 -11.30 -4.19
C GLY A 160 -8.95 -10.70 -4.29
N PRO A 161 -8.83 -9.48 -4.83
CA PRO A 161 -7.54 -8.82 -4.96
C PRO A 161 -6.88 -8.50 -3.61
N LEU A 162 -7.61 -8.58 -2.49
CA LEU A 162 -7.11 -8.33 -1.14
C LEU A 162 -6.53 -9.59 -0.46
N GLU A 163 -6.76 -10.78 -1.04
CA GLU A 163 -6.23 -12.04 -0.53
C GLU A 163 -5.12 -12.55 -1.46
N ASP A 164 -3.88 -12.54 -0.98
CA ASP A 164 -2.80 -13.27 -1.65
C ASP A 164 -2.97 -14.80 -1.51
N ASP A 165 -2.08 -15.56 -2.15
CA ASP A 165 -2.17 -17.03 -2.18
C ASP A 165 -1.99 -17.64 -0.78
N THR A 166 -1.21 -17.01 0.09
CA THR A 166 -1.03 -17.42 1.49
C THR A 166 -2.31 -17.21 2.30
N MET A 167 -2.92 -16.03 2.22
CA MET A 167 -4.19 -15.73 2.87
C MET A 167 -5.30 -16.66 2.35
N ALA A 168 -5.34 -16.90 1.04
CA ALA A 168 -6.28 -17.82 0.42
C ALA A 168 -6.11 -19.25 0.97
N ALA A 169 -4.88 -19.74 1.08
CA ALA A 169 -4.56 -21.04 1.67
C ALA A 169 -4.96 -21.10 3.15
N MET A 170 -4.69 -20.05 3.94
CA MET A 170 -5.10 -19.96 5.35
C MET A 170 -6.62 -20.01 5.52
N ILE A 171 -7.36 -19.28 4.68
CA ILE A 171 -8.83 -19.28 4.65
C ILE A 171 -9.35 -20.68 4.33
N ILE A 172 -8.82 -21.33 3.30
CA ILE A 172 -9.19 -22.69 2.90
C ILE A 172 -8.88 -23.70 4.02
N ASN A 173 -7.69 -23.61 4.62
CA ASN A 173 -7.30 -24.47 5.73
C ASN A 173 -8.19 -24.28 6.96
N ARG A 174 -8.63 -23.04 7.22
CA ARG A 174 -9.58 -22.76 8.31
C ARG A 174 -10.94 -23.39 8.03
N LEU A 175 -11.45 -23.25 6.80
CA LEU A 175 -12.68 -23.91 6.36
C LEU A 175 -12.57 -25.44 6.47
N GLU A 176 -11.45 -26.02 6.03
CA GLU A 176 -11.16 -27.45 6.15
C GLU A 176 -11.13 -27.91 7.62
N LYS A 177 -10.41 -27.20 8.49
CA LYS A 177 -10.33 -27.51 9.93
C LYS A 177 -11.70 -27.40 10.63
N ARG A 178 -12.51 -26.39 10.26
CA ARG A 178 -13.78 -26.09 10.93
C ARG A 178 -14.94 -26.94 10.40
N LEU A 179 -15.03 -27.12 9.09
CA LEU A 179 -16.18 -27.73 8.41
C LEU A 179 -15.87 -29.12 7.85
N GLY A 180 -14.62 -29.41 7.54
CA GLY A 180 -14.18 -30.67 6.94
C GLY A 180 -14.37 -30.74 5.42
N THR A 181 -13.66 -31.68 4.81
CA THR A 181 -13.58 -31.86 3.36
C THR A 181 -14.97 -31.97 2.72
N GLY A 182 -15.20 -31.15 1.68
CA GLY A 182 -16.41 -31.17 0.88
C GLY A 182 -17.57 -30.34 1.45
N ASN A 183 -17.39 -29.68 2.60
CA ASN A 183 -18.38 -28.79 3.23
C ASN A 183 -18.14 -27.30 2.98
N TYR A 184 -17.16 -26.96 2.14
CA TYR A 184 -16.96 -25.62 1.55
C TYR A 184 -16.49 -25.78 0.09
N ASP A 185 -16.59 -24.72 -0.69
CA ASP A 185 -16.02 -24.61 -2.03
C ASP A 185 -15.14 -23.35 -2.11
N TYR A 186 -14.25 -23.31 -3.09
CA TYR A 186 -13.41 -22.14 -3.30
C TYR A 186 -13.10 -21.92 -4.78
N VAL A 187 -12.84 -20.64 -5.12
CA VAL A 187 -12.35 -20.18 -6.41
C VAL A 187 -11.11 -19.33 -6.14
N LEU A 188 -9.94 -19.85 -6.51
CA LEU A 188 -8.70 -19.09 -6.46
C LEU A 188 -8.58 -18.17 -7.68
N GLY A 189 -7.86 -17.07 -7.52
CA GLY A 189 -7.48 -16.19 -8.61
C GLY A 189 -6.73 -16.98 -9.68
N ALA A 190 -6.88 -16.61 -10.95
CA ALA A 190 -6.07 -17.23 -12.00
C ALA A 190 -4.60 -16.91 -11.73
N GLY A 191 -3.86 -17.94 -11.28
CA GLY A 191 -2.52 -17.80 -10.70
C GLY A 191 -1.56 -16.96 -11.55
N ASN A 192 -0.80 -16.12 -10.86
CA ASN A 192 0.47 -15.62 -11.36
C ASN A 192 1.40 -16.84 -11.56
N PRO A 193 2.00 -17.06 -12.75
CA PRO A 193 2.89 -18.21 -13.00
C PRO A 193 4.21 -18.20 -12.19
N PHE A 194 4.35 -17.31 -11.20
CA PHE A 194 5.55 -17.10 -10.40
C PHE A 194 5.39 -17.48 -8.93
N ASP A 195 4.19 -17.85 -8.45
CA ASP A 195 4.07 -18.46 -7.13
C ASP A 195 4.34 -19.96 -7.22
N THR A 196 5.60 -20.34 -7.01
CA THR A 196 5.94 -21.73 -6.74
C THR A 196 5.54 -22.09 -5.30
N PRO A 197 4.89 -23.25 -5.09
CA PRO A 197 4.31 -23.63 -3.82
C PRO A 197 5.36 -24.28 -2.91
N TYR A 198 5.69 -23.63 -1.80
CA TYR A 198 6.32 -24.25 -0.63
C TYR A 198 5.49 -23.89 0.59
N GLY A 199 5.27 -24.87 1.46
CA GLY A 199 4.20 -24.87 2.43
C GLY A 199 4.73 -25.14 3.82
N ASP A 200 3.96 -24.64 4.79
CA ASP A 200 3.99 -24.99 6.21
C ASP A 200 5.21 -24.51 7.02
N GLU A 201 5.08 -23.37 7.71
CA GLU A 201 5.13 -23.36 9.19
C GLU A 201 4.06 -22.38 9.72
N GLU A 202 3.49 -22.70 10.88
CA GLU A 202 2.45 -21.92 11.56
C GLU A 202 3.02 -20.59 12.06
N ASP A 203 2.62 -19.43 11.52
CA ASP A 203 2.89 -18.15 12.19
C ASP A 203 1.62 -17.61 12.86
N ASP A 204 1.51 -17.91 14.15
CA ASP A 204 1.02 -16.93 15.10
C ASP A 204 1.93 -15.69 14.97
N GLU A 205 1.55 -14.67 14.19
CA GLU A 205 2.28 -13.39 14.15
C GLU A 205 2.42 -12.85 15.59
N GLU A 206 3.57 -13.10 16.22
CA GLU A 206 3.93 -12.45 17.47
C GLU A 206 4.11 -10.96 17.15
N ASP A 207 3.19 -10.12 17.63
CA ASP A 207 3.27 -8.67 17.50
C ASP A 207 4.43 -8.12 18.35
N PHE A 208 5.64 -8.20 17.80
CA PHE A 208 6.88 -7.71 18.43
C PHE A 208 6.84 -6.19 18.67
N PHE A 209 5.95 -5.46 18.01
CA PHE A 209 5.80 -4.03 18.26
C PHE A 209 5.37 -3.77 19.70
N ASP A 210 4.39 -4.52 20.20
CA ASP A 210 3.92 -4.41 21.58
C ASP A 210 4.99 -4.87 22.60
N GLU A 211 5.83 -5.84 22.24
CA GLU A 211 6.98 -6.26 23.07
C GLU A 211 7.95 -5.09 23.30
N TYR A 212 8.26 -4.32 22.25
CA TYR A 212 9.27 -3.27 22.28
C TYR A 212 8.73 -1.87 22.58
N ALA A 213 7.43 -1.63 22.44
CA ALA A 213 6.81 -0.32 22.70
C ALA A 213 6.95 0.13 24.17
N GLY A 214 7.08 -0.82 25.10
CA GLY A 214 7.29 -0.55 26.53
C GLY A 214 8.73 -0.20 26.93
N ASN A 215 9.69 -0.44 26.04
CA ASN A 215 11.12 -0.22 26.31
C ASN A 215 11.51 1.25 26.18
N SER A 216 12.65 1.62 26.77
CA SER A 216 13.29 2.89 26.49
C SER A 216 13.97 2.89 25.12
N TYR A 217 14.15 4.10 24.55
CA TYR A 217 14.92 4.30 23.32
C TYR A 217 16.29 3.60 23.35
N GLN A 218 17.02 3.68 24.47
CA GLN A 218 18.34 3.08 24.60
C GLN A 218 18.30 1.55 24.58
N GLU A 219 17.25 0.95 25.15
CA GLU A 219 17.06 -0.51 25.13
C GLU A 219 16.74 -0.97 23.71
N ASN A 220 15.80 -0.33 23.03
CA ASN A 220 15.44 -0.66 21.64
C ASN A 220 16.61 -0.48 20.68
N ALA A 221 17.38 0.60 20.82
CA ALA A 221 18.57 0.83 20.00
C ALA A 221 19.63 -0.26 20.21
N ALA A 222 19.84 -0.72 21.45
CA ALA A 222 20.81 -1.77 21.75
C ALA A 222 20.37 -3.13 21.16
N ILE A 223 19.08 -3.48 21.28
CA ILE A 223 18.54 -4.72 20.71
C ILE A 223 18.63 -4.67 19.19
N PHE A 224 18.24 -3.56 18.56
CA PHE A 224 18.32 -3.37 17.12
C PHE A 224 19.75 -3.53 16.58
N LEU A 225 20.74 -2.93 17.24
CA LEU A 225 22.15 -3.04 16.85
C LEU A 225 22.68 -4.48 16.93
N GLU A 226 22.24 -5.24 17.93
CA GLU A 226 22.62 -6.65 18.08
C GLU A 226 21.95 -7.53 17.01
N LEU A 227 20.64 -7.35 16.78
CA LEU A 227 19.90 -8.10 15.76
C LEU A 227 20.41 -7.81 14.34
N THR A 228 20.86 -6.58 14.07
CA THR A 228 21.40 -6.17 12.76
C THR A 228 22.91 -6.38 12.62
N ARG A 229 23.58 -7.06 13.56
CA ARG A 229 25.03 -7.29 13.50
C ARG A 229 25.46 -8.15 12.31
N TYR A 230 24.58 -9.01 11.78
CA TYR A 230 24.88 -9.81 10.59
C TYR A 230 25.19 -8.95 9.36
N LEU A 231 24.64 -7.74 9.27
CA LEU A 231 24.94 -6.76 8.21
C LEU A 231 26.40 -6.28 8.23
N GLU A 232 27.17 -6.53 9.30
CA GLU A 232 28.61 -6.19 9.34
C GLU A 232 29.46 -7.06 8.40
N ASN A 233 28.97 -8.27 8.09
CA ASN A 233 29.67 -9.24 7.24
C ASN A 233 28.96 -9.49 5.90
N ALA A 234 27.84 -8.80 5.64
CA ALA A 234 27.05 -8.92 4.43
C ALA A 234 27.75 -8.24 3.23
N GLY A 235 27.92 -8.98 2.13
CA GLY A 235 28.30 -8.41 0.84
C GLY A 235 27.14 -7.67 0.17
N PRO A 236 27.35 -6.98 -0.98
CA PRO A 236 26.28 -6.30 -1.72
C PRO A 236 25.14 -7.23 -2.17
N GLU A 237 25.43 -8.53 -2.33
CA GLU A 237 24.48 -9.58 -2.73
C GLU A 237 23.62 -10.07 -1.53
N ASP A 238 24.15 -9.98 -0.32
CA ASP A 238 23.49 -10.40 0.94
C ASP A 238 22.51 -9.33 1.49
N ALA A 239 22.43 -8.17 0.84
CA ALA A 239 21.49 -7.09 1.18
C ALA A 239 20.14 -7.25 0.47
N SER A 240 19.98 -8.28 -0.37
CA SER A 240 18.70 -8.63 -0.97
C SER A 240 17.94 -9.53 0.01
N PHE A 241 16.82 -9.05 0.53
CA PHE A 241 15.84 -9.87 1.25
C PHE A 241 15.03 -10.77 0.29
N ALA A 242 15.59 -11.09 -0.88
CA ALA A 242 14.93 -11.70 -2.03
C ALA A 242 15.67 -12.96 -2.51
N GLY A 243 16.24 -13.72 -1.57
CA GLY A 243 16.70 -15.08 -1.83
C GLY A 243 15.59 -16.07 -1.51
N ASP A 244 15.46 -17.13 -2.32
CA ASP A 244 14.70 -18.33 -1.95
C ASP A 244 15.30 -18.89 -0.65
N HIS A 245 14.70 -18.55 0.50
CA HIS A 245 15.04 -19.13 1.79
C HIS A 245 14.16 -20.37 1.99
N ASP A 246 14.75 -21.56 1.80
CA ASP A 246 14.14 -22.83 2.18
C ASP A 246 13.77 -22.83 3.68
N GLU A 247 12.75 -23.61 4.06
CA GLU A 247 12.09 -23.81 5.38
C GLU A 247 13.02 -24.11 6.60
N GLU A 248 14.33 -23.84 6.57
CA GLU A 248 15.26 -24.08 7.69
C GLU A 248 15.49 -22.90 8.65
N ASP A 249 14.86 -21.72 8.47
CA ASP A 249 15.22 -20.53 9.24
C ASP A 249 14.04 -19.69 9.80
N THR A 250 13.10 -20.34 10.50
CA THR A 250 12.07 -19.68 11.36
C THR A 250 12.70 -18.58 12.25
N GLN A 251 13.95 -18.77 12.68
CA GLN A 251 14.72 -17.80 13.46
C GLN A 251 15.18 -16.57 12.66
N GLU A 252 15.39 -16.67 11.36
CA GLU A 252 15.73 -15.51 10.52
C GLU A 252 14.49 -14.68 10.20
N TRP A 253 13.35 -15.33 9.99
CA TRP A 253 12.07 -14.65 9.80
C TRP A 253 11.61 -13.94 11.08
N GLU A 254 11.67 -14.61 12.25
CA GLU A 254 11.40 -13.96 13.55
C GLU A 254 12.35 -12.78 13.79
N ARG A 255 13.64 -12.94 13.47
CA ARG A 255 14.63 -11.87 13.56
C ARG A 255 14.26 -10.70 12.65
N PHE A 256 13.80 -10.96 11.43
CA PHE A 256 13.35 -9.94 10.49
C PHE A 256 12.17 -9.14 11.06
N GLN A 257 11.14 -9.82 11.56
CA GLN A 257 9.96 -9.19 12.16
C GLN A 257 10.33 -8.32 13.39
N ARG A 258 11.25 -8.81 14.23
CA ARG A 258 11.79 -8.02 15.36
C ARG A 258 12.56 -6.79 14.90
N ILE A 259 13.35 -6.90 13.82
CA ILE A 259 14.08 -5.77 13.23
C ILE A 259 13.08 -4.74 12.67
N GLU A 260 11.99 -5.18 12.05
CA GLU A 260 10.94 -4.31 11.52
C GLU A 260 10.31 -3.46 12.62
N ALA A 261 9.78 -4.13 13.66
CA ALA A 261 9.14 -3.48 14.80
C ALA A 261 10.06 -2.46 15.49
N LEU A 262 11.33 -2.82 15.70
CA LEU A 262 12.33 -1.92 16.26
C LEU A 262 12.65 -0.75 15.32
N THR A 263 12.70 -0.99 14.01
CA THR A 263 12.92 0.06 13.01
C THR A 263 11.83 1.10 13.10
N ASP A 264 10.57 0.69 13.13
CA ASP A 264 9.42 1.61 13.23
C ASP A 264 9.44 2.43 14.52
N LEU A 265 9.66 1.79 15.66
CA LEU A 265 9.74 2.47 16.95
C LEU A 265 10.89 3.50 16.97
N LEU A 266 12.06 3.12 16.47
CA LEU A 266 13.24 3.98 16.47
C LEU A 266 13.11 5.15 15.48
N TYR A 267 12.51 4.95 14.30
CA TYR A 267 12.19 6.07 13.41
C TYR A 267 11.14 7.00 14.02
N GLY A 268 10.16 6.46 14.76
CA GLY A 268 9.20 7.25 15.53
C GLY A 268 9.85 8.14 16.58
N ASP A 269 10.89 7.65 17.26
CA ASP A 269 11.65 8.42 18.25
C ASP A 269 12.62 9.43 17.63
N LEU A 270 13.20 9.11 16.46
CA LEU A 270 14.27 9.89 15.81
C LEU A 270 13.77 10.95 14.83
N THR A 271 12.53 10.85 14.36
CA THR A 271 11.99 11.76 13.34
C THR A 271 10.91 12.69 13.89
N ASP A 272 10.81 13.90 13.34
CA ASP A 272 9.67 14.78 13.61
C ASP A 272 8.50 14.37 12.72
N PHE A 273 7.49 13.73 13.32
CA PHE A 273 6.26 13.31 12.64
C PHE A 273 5.64 14.43 11.79
N LYS A 274 5.69 15.70 12.22
CA LYS A 274 5.14 16.82 11.44
C LYS A 274 5.93 17.11 10.17
N GLU A 275 7.23 16.87 10.19
CA GLU A 275 8.08 17.00 9.01
C GLU A 275 7.83 15.85 8.03
N VAL A 276 7.73 14.62 8.54
CA VAL A 276 7.39 13.42 7.76
C VAL A 276 6.04 13.60 7.07
N ASP A 277 4.97 13.91 7.82
CA ASP A 277 3.62 14.18 7.29
C ASP A 277 3.60 15.28 6.23
N ARG A 278 4.37 16.35 6.45
CA ARG A 278 4.46 17.47 5.50
C ARG A 278 5.10 17.01 4.19
N MET A 279 6.06 16.10 4.23
CA MET A 279 6.70 15.53 3.04
C MET A 279 5.75 14.59 2.32
N VAL A 280 5.13 13.64 3.03
CA VAL A 280 4.14 12.70 2.48
C VAL A 280 2.98 13.47 1.85
N GLY A 281 2.38 14.42 2.57
CA GLY A 281 1.28 15.25 2.05
C GLY A 281 1.68 16.16 0.88
N LYS A 282 2.96 16.55 0.76
CA LYS A 282 3.46 17.26 -0.42
C LYS A 282 3.58 16.32 -1.62
N TRP A 283 4.10 15.12 -1.43
CA TRP A 283 4.23 14.13 -2.50
C TRP A 283 2.88 13.56 -2.93
N GLY A 284 1.94 13.38 -2.01
CA GLY A 284 0.55 13.00 -2.34
C GLY A 284 -0.19 14.05 -3.18
N LYS A 285 0.17 15.34 -3.08
CA LYS A 285 -0.33 16.38 -3.99
C LYS A 285 0.40 16.39 -5.32
N GLU A 286 1.70 16.07 -5.31
CA GLU A 286 2.52 15.96 -6.52
C GLU A 286 2.08 14.77 -7.37
N SER A 287 1.72 13.64 -6.75
CA SER A 287 1.25 12.42 -7.44
C SER A 287 -0.08 12.59 -8.15
N GLN A 288 -0.92 13.53 -7.72
CA GLN A 288 -2.15 13.90 -8.46
C GLN A 288 -1.86 14.57 -9.81
N GLY A 289 -0.62 15.02 -10.05
CA GLY A 289 -0.21 15.71 -11.27
C GLY A 289 0.31 14.80 -12.37
N TYR A 290 0.45 13.50 -12.13
CA TYR A 290 0.94 12.55 -13.12
C TYR A 290 0.29 11.18 -13.01
N THR A 291 0.40 10.38 -14.08
CA THR A 291 -0.04 9.00 -14.14
C THR A 291 1.14 8.11 -14.52
N ILE A 292 1.24 6.95 -13.86
CA ILE A 292 2.22 5.92 -14.20
C ILE A 292 1.56 5.01 -15.23
N THR A 293 2.14 4.88 -16.42
CA THR A 293 1.54 4.13 -17.52
C THR A 293 2.58 3.68 -18.55
N ASN A 294 2.38 2.49 -19.12
CA ASN A 294 3.18 2.01 -20.23
C ASN A 294 2.94 2.80 -21.53
N ALA A 295 1.87 3.60 -21.61
CA ALA A 295 1.65 4.51 -22.75
C ALA A 295 2.78 5.54 -22.92
N ALA A 296 3.48 5.90 -21.83
CA ALA A 296 4.54 6.90 -21.85
C ALA A 296 5.89 6.39 -22.42
N TYR A 297 5.99 5.13 -22.86
CA TYR A 297 7.24 4.57 -23.37
C TYR A 297 7.80 5.33 -24.56
N GLY A 298 6.95 5.84 -25.47
CA GLY A 298 7.43 6.66 -26.59
C GLY A 298 8.21 7.89 -26.13
N GLN A 299 7.72 8.57 -25.08
CA GLN A 299 8.40 9.72 -24.46
C GLN A 299 9.68 9.30 -23.75
N MET A 300 9.65 8.20 -23.00
CA MET A 300 10.83 7.65 -22.32
C MET A 300 11.92 7.25 -23.32
N LEU A 301 11.56 6.67 -24.47
CA LEU A 301 12.51 6.31 -25.53
C LEU A 301 13.10 7.56 -26.22
N GLY A 302 12.39 8.69 -26.17
CA GLY A 302 12.72 9.92 -26.87
C GLY A 302 12.26 9.96 -28.33
N LEU A 303 11.18 9.21 -28.64
CA LEU A 303 10.54 9.23 -29.95
C LEU A 303 9.78 10.55 -30.15
N LYS A 304 9.69 11.00 -31.41
CA LYS A 304 8.95 12.23 -31.75
C LYS A 304 7.46 12.00 -31.90
N ASN A 305 7.04 10.77 -32.14
CA ASN A 305 5.64 10.37 -32.26
C ASN A 305 5.42 9.09 -31.43
N GLU A 306 4.44 9.14 -30.53
CA GLU A 306 4.13 8.03 -29.62
C GLU A 306 3.44 6.86 -30.33
N ASP A 307 2.76 7.12 -31.46
CA ASP A 307 2.17 6.08 -32.33
C ASP A 307 3.21 5.14 -32.97
N GLU A 308 4.51 5.40 -32.78
CA GLU A 308 5.61 4.56 -33.26
C GLU A 308 5.86 3.33 -32.38
N VAL A 309 5.25 3.25 -31.20
CA VAL A 309 5.40 2.11 -30.27
C VAL A 309 4.21 1.15 -30.42
N THR A 310 4.47 -0.06 -30.88
CA THR A 310 3.46 -1.13 -31.00
C THR A 310 3.27 -1.90 -29.69
N TYR A 311 2.23 -2.73 -29.63
CA TYR A 311 2.03 -3.62 -28.49
C TYR A 311 3.18 -4.63 -28.32
N GLU A 312 3.71 -5.15 -29.43
CA GLU A 312 4.87 -6.05 -29.43
C GLU A 312 6.12 -5.35 -28.88
N ASP A 313 6.32 -4.08 -29.28
CA ASP A 313 7.39 -3.24 -28.76
C ASP A 313 7.26 -3.08 -27.23
N LEU A 314 6.07 -2.71 -26.74
CA LEU A 314 5.80 -2.59 -25.31
C LEU A 314 6.03 -3.91 -24.57
N SER A 315 5.48 -5.02 -25.08
CA SER A 315 5.62 -6.33 -24.42
C SER A 315 7.07 -6.79 -24.33
N TYR A 316 7.93 -6.42 -25.28
CA TYR A 316 9.36 -6.74 -25.21
C TYR A 316 10.07 -5.84 -24.19
N LEU A 317 9.87 -4.52 -24.32
CA LEU A 317 10.52 -3.50 -23.48
C LEU A 317 10.12 -3.56 -22.00
N THR A 318 8.99 -4.16 -21.66
CA THR A 318 8.56 -4.34 -20.26
C THR A 318 9.04 -5.66 -19.64
N LYS A 319 9.44 -6.65 -20.45
CA LYS A 319 9.79 -8.01 -19.98
C LYS A 319 11.28 -8.30 -20.02
N GLU A 320 12.02 -7.64 -20.91
CA GLU A 320 13.47 -7.82 -21.02
C GLU A 320 14.18 -6.92 -20.00
N ASP A 321 15.08 -7.52 -19.22
CA ASP A 321 15.92 -6.88 -18.21
C ASP A 321 17.39 -6.74 -18.65
N ASP A 322 17.80 -7.48 -19.69
CA ASP A 322 19.15 -7.40 -20.25
C ASP A 322 19.35 -6.11 -21.06
N GLY A 323 20.20 -5.23 -20.53
CA GLY A 323 20.51 -3.94 -21.15
C GLY A 323 21.18 -4.03 -22.53
N ASP A 324 21.87 -5.13 -22.86
CA ASP A 324 22.50 -5.32 -24.16
C ASP A 324 21.45 -5.72 -25.21
N LYS A 325 20.54 -6.63 -24.87
CA LYS A 325 19.43 -7.02 -25.75
C LYS A 325 18.44 -5.88 -25.96
N LEU A 326 18.15 -5.10 -24.92
CA LEU A 326 17.34 -3.88 -25.05
C LEU A 326 17.98 -2.89 -26.05
N ARG A 327 19.31 -2.69 -25.97
CA ARG A 327 20.02 -1.83 -26.93
C ARG A 327 19.96 -2.38 -28.35
N GLU A 328 20.16 -3.67 -28.54
CA GLU A 328 20.05 -4.32 -29.84
C GLU A 328 18.65 -4.11 -30.44
N TYR A 329 17.61 -4.40 -29.66
CA TYR A 329 16.21 -4.21 -30.07
C TYR A 329 15.91 -2.76 -30.47
N ILE A 330 16.30 -1.80 -29.64
CA ILE A 330 16.09 -0.37 -29.92
C ILE A 330 16.83 0.07 -31.18
N CYS A 331 18.07 -0.39 -31.35
CA CYS A 331 18.88 -0.11 -32.53
C CYS A 331 18.23 -0.64 -33.80
N GLU A 332 17.74 -1.89 -33.78
CA GLU A 332 17.06 -2.49 -34.93
C GLU A 332 15.74 -1.79 -35.27
N ARG A 333 14.98 -1.40 -34.24
CA ARG A 333 13.63 -0.87 -34.39
C ARG A 333 13.58 0.62 -34.74
N TRP A 334 14.40 1.44 -34.06
CA TRP A 334 14.38 2.90 -34.18
C TRP A 334 15.77 3.54 -34.42
N GLY A 335 16.84 2.75 -34.41
CA GLY A 335 18.22 3.20 -34.62
C GLY A 335 18.93 3.70 -33.36
N GLU A 336 20.22 3.98 -33.50
CA GLU A 336 21.13 4.33 -32.37
C GLU A 336 20.99 5.78 -31.87
N ARG A 337 20.16 6.61 -32.51
CA ARG A 337 20.07 8.05 -32.23
C ARG A 337 18.91 8.40 -31.30
N LEU A 338 18.73 7.58 -30.25
CA LEU A 338 17.73 7.82 -29.22
C LEU A 338 18.40 8.11 -27.88
N PRO A 339 17.85 9.04 -27.08
CA PRO A 339 18.38 9.33 -25.75
C PRO A 339 18.32 8.10 -24.83
N TYR A 340 17.34 7.22 -24.98
CA TYR A 340 17.28 5.98 -24.21
C TYR A 340 18.40 4.99 -24.58
N PHE A 341 18.81 4.94 -25.85
CA PHE A 341 19.98 4.17 -26.27
C PHE A 341 21.26 4.68 -25.58
N GLU A 342 21.47 6.01 -25.56
CA GLU A 342 22.61 6.60 -24.85
C GLU A 342 22.53 6.36 -23.33
N PHE A 343 21.33 6.36 -22.75
CA PHE A 343 21.12 6.00 -21.34
C PHE A 343 21.55 4.55 -21.05
N LEU A 344 21.17 3.59 -21.88
CA LEU A 344 21.57 2.18 -21.70
C LEU A 344 23.09 2.01 -21.83
N GLU A 345 23.75 2.72 -22.77
CA GLU A 345 25.21 2.74 -22.84
C GLU A 345 25.87 3.33 -21.59
N ILE A 346 25.22 4.30 -20.94
CA ILE A 346 25.72 4.91 -19.71
C ILE A 346 25.57 3.94 -18.53
N GLN A 347 24.50 3.15 -18.48
CA GLN A 347 24.32 2.11 -17.45
C GLN A 347 25.36 1.01 -17.55
N SER A 348 25.77 0.62 -18.76
CA SER A 348 26.75 -0.45 -18.98
C SER A 348 28.20 -0.04 -18.72
N LEU A 349 28.46 1.18 -18.21
CA LEU A 349 29.82 1.66 -17.92
C LEU A 349 30.18 1.47 -16.45
N ASP A 350 31.29 0.76 -16.22
CA ASP A 350 31.87 0.60 -14.88
C ASP A 350 32.73 1.79 -14.42
N ASP A 351 33.24 2.62 -15.35
CA ASP A 351 34.12 3.75 -15.03
C ASP A 351 33.33 5.03 -14.67
N PRO A 352 33.40 5.53 -13.41
CA PRO A 352 32.69 6.72 -12.99
C PRO A 352 33.09 8.00 -13.73
N SER A 353 34.35 8.11 -14.17
CA SER A 353 34.85 9.31 -14.86
C SER A 353 34.33 9.37 -16.30
N GLY A 354 34.38 8.24 -17.01
CA GLY A 354 33.76 8.07 -18.32
C GLY A 354 32.25 8.29 -18.28
N LYS A 355 31.57 7.79 -17.24
CA LYS A 355 30.13 7.95 -17.03
C LYS A 355 29.73 9.43 -16.96
N LYS A 356 30.44 10.25 -16.17
CA LYS A 356 30.19 11.70 -16.03
C LYS A 356 30.34 12.47 -17.35
N ALA A 357 31.37 12.16 -18.14
CA ALA A 357 31.59 12.80 -19.43
C ALA A 357 30.51 12.41 -20.46
N LYS A 358 30.12 11.11 -20.50
CA LYS A 358 29.03 10.64 -21.38
C LYS A 358 27.69 11.29 -21.03
N ILE A 359 27.33 11.34 -19.74
CA ILE A 359 26.08 11.98 -19.27
C ILE A 359 26.03 13.45 -19.69
N ALA A 360 27.12 14.20 -19.49
CA ALA A 360 27.18 15.60 -19.89
C ALA A 360 26.96 15.77 -21.41
N GLY A 361 27.64 14.97 -22.23
CA GLY A 361 27.47 15.00 -23.68
C GLY A 361 26.07 14.57 -24.15
N ALA A 362 25.45 13.61 -23.46
CA ALA A 362 24.09 13.16 -23.74
C ALA A 362 23.06 14.26 -23.41
N LEU A 363 23.21 14.94 -22.26
CA LEU A 363 22.34 16.04 -21.86
C LEU A 363 22.53 17.33 -22.69
N GLU A 364 23.70 17.54 -23.30
CA GLU A 364 23.86 18.59 -24.31
C GLU A 364 22.98 18.35 -25.55
N ARG A 365 22.78 17.08 -25.94
CA ARG A 365 21.93 16.68 -27.06
C ARG A 365 20.45 16.56 -26.68
N TYR A 366 20.18 16.03 -25.49
CA TYR A 366 18.85 15.69 -25.00
C TYR A 366 18.61 16.29 -23.61
N PRO A 367 18.56 17.62 -23.50
CA PRO A 367 18.52 18.32 -22.21
C PRO A 367 17.29 18.00 -21.38
N ASP A 368 16.21 17.50 -22.00
CA ASP A 368 14.94 17.22 -21.35
C ASP A 368 14.67 15.76 -21.02
N HIS A 369 15.56 14.84 -21.39
CA HIS A 369 15.36 13.42 -21.18
C HIS A 369 15.46 13.02 -19.69
N ALA A 370 14.38 12.46 -19.15
CA ALA A 370 14.21 12.25 -17.71
C ALA A 370 15.26 11.31 -17.11
N LEU A 371 15.49 10.14 -17.72
CA LEU A 371 16.46 9.17 -17.22
C LEU A 371 17.91 9.70 -17.26
N LEU A 372 18.27 10.50 -18.26
CA LEU A 372 19.59 11.14 -18.32
C LEU A 372 19.73 12.23 -17.24
N LYS A 373 18.65 12.97 -16.94
CA LYS A 373 18.63 13.91 -15.81
C LYS A 373 18.79 13.17 -14.47
N LEU A 374 18.20 11.99 -14.31
CA LEU A 374 18.36 11.17 -13.11
C LEU A 374 19.81 10.71 -12.94
N GLU A 375 20.49 10.31 -14.02
CA GLU A 375 21.93 9.98 -13.98
C GLU A 375 22.80 11.18 -13.55
N GLU A 376 22.51 12.37 -14.07
CA GLU A 376 23.21 13.59 -13.64
C GLU A 376 22.97 13.89 -12.15
N LYS A 377 21.74 13.68 -11.67
CA LYS A 377 21.39 13.84 -10.26
C LYS A 377 22.13 12.83 -9.39
N ALA A 378 22.27 11.58 -9.81
CA ALA A 378 23.06 10.57 -9.09
C ALA A 378 24.51 11.03 -8.91
N ILE A 379 25.14 11.59 -9.96
CA ILE A 379 26.48 12.19 -9.84
C ILE A 379 26.49 13.37 -8.87
N LYS A 380 25.47 14.25 -8.93
CA LYS A 380 25.37 15.39 -8.00
C LYS A 380 25.17 14.93 -6.55
N ILE A 381 24.52 13.80 -6.30
CA ILE A 381 24.38 13.19 -4.97
C ILE A 381 25.77 12.74 -4.48
N GLN A 382 26.51 11.99 -5.29
CA GLN A 382 27.88 11.55 -4.96
C GLN A 382 28.82 12.73 -4.68
N ASP A 383 28.72 13.79 -5.49
CA ASP A 383 29.48 15.04 -5.32
C ASP A 383 29.00 15.90 -4.13
N LYS A 384 27.91 15.52 -3.44
CA LYS A 384 27.24 16.30 -2.38
C LYS A 384 26.79 17.70 -2.82
N LYS A 385 26.38 17.83 -4.08
CA LYS A 385 25.97 19.11 -4.71
C LYS A 385 24.48 19.20 -5.01
N LEU A 386 23.74 18.08 -4.99
CA LEU A 386 22.30 18.09 -5.26
C LEU A 386 21.53 18.76 -4.11
N LYS A 387 20.54 19.61 -4.43
CA LYS A 387 19.62 20.18 -3.44
C LYS A 387 18.33 19.38 -3.38
N LYS A 388 17.72 19.24 -2.19
CA LYS A 388 16.43 18.55 -1.99
C LYS A 388 15.29 19.02 -2.91
N THR A 389 15.29 20.30 -3.32
CA THR A 389 14.30 20.85 -4.27
C THR A 389 14.41 20.27 -5.68
N GLU A 390 15.59 19.77 -6.06
CA GLU A 390 15.88 19.14 -7.34
C GLU A 390 15.43 17.65 -7.39
N LEU A 391 14.68 17.19 -6.38
CA LEU A 391 14.05 15.86 -6.33
C LEU A 391 12.55 15.88 -6.65
N SER A 392 11.99 17.05 -6.97
CA SER A 392 10.59 17.19 -7.35
C SER A 392 10.33 16.59 -8.73
N PHE A 393 9.10 16.12 -8.96
CA PHE A 393 8.65 15.56 -10.22
C PHE A 393 8.96 16.52 -11.37
N ARG A 394 8.55 17.79 -11.22
CA ARG A 394 8.77 18.84 -12.22
C ARG A 394 10.25 19.07 -12.56
N SER A 395 11.16 18.84 -11.61
CA SER A 395 12.60 19.01 -11.84
C SER A 395 13.24 17.87 -12.67
N VAL A 396 12.57 16.72 -12.74
CA VAL A 396 12.99 15.55 -13.52
C VAL A 396 12.22 15.52 -14.84
N PHE A 397 10.89 15.58 -14.77
CA PHE A 397 9.97 15.31 -15.88
C PHE A 397 9.42 16.56 -16.56
N GLY A 398 9.70 17.76 -16.03
CA GLY A 398 9.18 19.01 -16.60
C GLY A 398 7.66 19.11 -16.48
N GLU A 399 6.98 19.32 -17.60
CA GLU A 399 5.51 19.45 -17.69
C GLU A 399 4.81 18.15 -18.13
N ARG A 400 5.53 17.01 -18.15
CA ARG A 400 4.92 15.72 -18.47
C ARG A 400 3.86 15.36 -17.43
N THR A 401 2.79 14.71 -17.86
CA THR A 401 1.73 14.18 -16.99
C THR A 401 1.69 12.66 -17.00
N GLU A 402 2.51 12.00 -17.80
CA GLU A 402 2.58 10.55 -17.91
C GLU A 402 4.05 10.11 -17.88
N ILE A 403 4.35 9.11 -17.05
CA ILE A 403 5.69 8.52 -16.91
C ILE A 403 5.59 7.00 -16.91
N THR A 404 6.66 6.32 -17.32
CA THR A 404 6.69 4.85 -17.27
C THR A 404 6.94 4.35 -15.85
N PRO A 405 6.57 3.09 -15.53
CA PRO A 405 6.97 2.46 -14.27
C PRO A 405 8.48 2.51 -14.03
N HIS A 406 9.29 2.26 -15.07
CA HIS A 406 10.75 2.32 -14.99
C HIS A 406 11.26 3.73 -14.63
N GLU A 407 10.70 4.77 -15.23
CA GLU A 407 11.02 6.17 -14.90
C GLU A 407 10.63 6.52 -13.46
N TYR A 408 9.47 6.05 -13.00
CA TYR A 408 9.00 6.26 -11.63
C TYR A 408 9.96 5.62 -10.62
N VAL A 409 10.27 4.34 -10.78
CA VAL A 409 11.19 3.60 -9.89
C VAL A 409 12.57 4.24 -9.88
N SER A 410 13.14 4.56 -11.06
CA SER A 410 14.43 5.25 -11.17
C SER A 410 14.46 6.57 -10.40
N TRP A 411 13.36 7.31 -10.43
CA TRP A 411 13.22 8.55 -9.69
C TRP A 411 13.10 8.34 -8.17
N GLN A 412 12.35 7.34 -7.72
CA GLN A 412 12.25 7.02 -6.28
C GLN A 412 13.57 6.51 -5.72
N VAL A 413 14.30 5.68 -6.48
CA VAL A 413 15.68 5.26 -6.16
C VAL A 413 16.59 6.48 -6.01
N GLY A 414 16.48 7.47 -6.90
CA GLY A 414 17.19 8.75 -6.78
C GLY A 414 16.86 9.53 -5.50
N ARG A 415 15.59 9.54 -5.07
CA ARG A 415 15.18 10.14 -3.78
C ARG A 415 15.79 9.40 -2.59
N LEU A 416 15.71 8.07 -2.60
CA LEU A 416 16.26 7.21 -1.56
C LEU A 416 17.77 7.43 -1.41
N HIS A 417 18.53 7.40 -2.51
CA HIS A 417 19.96 7.67 -2.50
C HIS A 417 20.30 9.05 -1.95
N TYR A 418 19.51 10.09 -2.30
CA TYR A 418 19.71 11.41 -1.74
C TYR A 418 19.56 11.39 -0.21
N PHE A 419 18.45 10.89 0.30
CA PHE A 419 18.19 10.89 1.75
C PHE A 419 19.19 10.04 2.52
N ALA A 420 19.57 8.87 1.99
CA ALA A 420 20.64 8.05 2.55
C ALA A 420 21.98 8.80 2.58
N SER A 421 22.37 9.46 1.48
CA SER A 421 23.64 10.21 1.40
C SER A 421 23.73 11.40 2.37
N THR A 422 22.58 11.99 2.71
CA THR A 422 22.47 13.12 3.66
C THR A 422 22.08 12.68 5.07
N ARG A 423 21.85 11.38 5.29
CA ARG A 423 21.30 10.81 6.53
C ARG A 423 20.03 11.52 7.00
N ASP A 424 19.15 11.83 6.05
CA ASP A 424 17.86 12.45 6.30
C ASP A 424 16.85 11.36 6.67
N LEU A 425 16.84 10.95 7.94
CA LEU A 425 15.95 9.91 8.45
C LEU A 425 14.47 10.23 8.19
N ALA A 426 14.05 11.49 8.35
CA ALA A 426 12.69 11.92 8.06
C ALA A 426 12.35 11.78 6.56
N GLY A 427 13.32 11.99 5.67
CA GLY A 427 13.16 11.77 4.24
C GLY A 427 13.02 10.30 3.85
N ILE A 428 13.77 9.41 4.50
CA ILE A 428 13.66 7.95 4.32
C ILE A 428 12.30 7.47 4.84
N GLU A 429 11.92 7.92 6.03
CA GLU A 429 10.64 7.54 6.65
C GLU A 429 9.45 8.01 5.83
N ALA A 430 9.48 9.27 5.39
CA ALA A 430 8.44 9.78 4.51
C ALA A 430 8.37 9.01 3.19
N LEU A 431 9.50 8.49 2.69
CA LEU A 431 9.51 7.68 1.47
C LEU A 431 8.88 6.31 1.73
N SER A 432 9.17 5.69 2.87
CA SER A 432 8.53 4.45 3.34
C SER A 432 7.02 4.60 3.43
N LEU A 433 6.53 5.63 4.13
CA LEU A 433 5.10 5.87 4.31
C LEU A 433 4.38 6.33 3.04
N PHE A 434 5.10 6.89 2.08
CA PHE A 434 4.52 7.30 0.80
C PHE A 434 4.31 6.12 -0.15
N HIS A 435 5.19 5.11 -0.08
CA HIS A 435 5.10 3.88 -0.86
C HIS A 435 4.49 2.77 -0.01
N ASP A 436 3.19 2.91 0.25
CA ASP A 436 2.40 1.83 0.83
C ASP A 436 2.23 0.73 -0.25
N PRO A 437 2.56 -0.54 0.04
CA PRO A 437 2.41 -1.68 -0.87
C PRO A 437 1.02 -1.77 -1.53
N GLU A 438 -0.03 -1.27 -0.89
CA GLU A 438 -1.40 -1.32 -1.42
C GLU A 438 -1.61 -0.48 -2.69
N LEU A 439 -0.76 0.53 -2.96
CA LEU A 439 -0.91 1.50 -4.05
C LEU A 439 -0.26 1.07 -5.39
N HIS A 440 0.53 -0.01 -5.41
CA HIS A 440 1.43 -0.31 -6.55
C HIS A 440 1.35 -1.75 -7.11
N ARG A 441 0.26 -2.49 -6.81
CA ARG A 441 0.03 -3.90 -7.17
C ARG A 441 0.11 -4.27 -8.67
N GLU A 442 0.12 -3.30 -9.59
CA GLU A 442 0.09 -3.56 -11.04
C GLU A 442 1.47 -3.52 -11.73
N HIS A 443 2.57 -3.28 -11.01
CA HIS A 443 3.90 -3.07 -11.60
C HIS A 443 5.05 -3.77 -10.84
N ASP A 444 5.59 -4.87 -11.38
CA ASP A 444 6.66 -5.70 -10.78
C ASP A 444 7.90 -4.90 -10.31
N GLN A 445 8.28 -3.86 -11.07
CA GLN A 445 9.43 -3.01 -10.73
C GLN A 445 9.21 -2.17 -9.45
N ALA A 446 7.97 -1.89 -9.08
CA ALA A 446 7.64 -1.17 -7.85
C ALA A 446 7.82 -2.06 -6.60
N GLY A 447 7.57 -3.38 -6.72
CA GLY A 447 7.81 -4.34 -5.63
C GLY A 447 9.29 -4.45 -5.27
N MET A 448 10.18 -4.58 -6.27
CA MET A 448 11.64 -4.60 -6.05
C MET A 448 12.15 -3.33 -5.37
N PHE A 449 11.55 -2.18 -5.67
CA PHE A 449 11.92 -0.91 -5.02
C PHE A 449 11.57 -0.91 -3.53
N LEU A 450 10.46 -1.51 -3.11
CA LEU A 450 10.07 -1.60 -1.69
C LEU A 450 11.09 -2.40 -0.89
N SER A 451 11.58 -3.52 -1.42
CA SER A 451 12.64 -4.32 -0.77
C SER A 451 13.93 -3.51 -0.60
N ILE A 452 14.33 -2.76 -1.63
CA ILE A 452 15.51 -1.87 -1.58
C ILE A 452 15.31 -0.74 -0.56
N LEU A 453 14.11 -0.15 -0.53
CA LEU A 453 13.74 0.91 0.41
C LEU A 453 13.82 0.41 1.85
N TYR A 454 13.26 -0.77 2.11
CA TYR A 454 13.29 -1.41 3.43
C TYR A 454 14.71 -1.70 3.90
N ALA A 455 15.54 -2.34 3.05
CA ALA A 455 16.94 -2.61 3.35
C ALA A 455 17.76 -1.34 3.64
N MET A 456 17.53 -0.28 2.85
CA MET A 456 18.18 1.00 3.06
C MET A 456 17.70 1.69 4.35
N ARG A 457 16.41 1.57 4.69
CA ARG A 457 15.81 2.12 5.92
C ARG A 457 16.48 1.54 7.17
N ILE A 458 16.67 0.22 7.21
CA ILE A 458 17.42 -0.48 8.29
C ILE A 458 18.90 -0.05 8.29
N SER A 459 19.55 -0.07 7.13
CA SER A 459 20.99 0.19 7.01
C SER A 459 21.36 1.61 7.48
N VAL A 460 20.57 2.62 7.08
CA VAL A 460 20.83 4.01 7.46
C VAL A 460 20.54 4.23 8.95
N LEU A 461 19.47 3.62 9.48
CA LEU A 461 19.18 3.67 10.92
C LEU A 461 20.33 3.08 11.74
N ARG A 462 20.84 1.93 11.33
CA ARG A 462 22.00 1.28 11.97
C ARG A 462 23.24 2.17 11.98
N LEU A 463 23.58 2.74 10.82
CA LEU A 463 24.71 3.66 10.70
C LEU A 463 24.54 4.91 11.56
N PHE A 464 23.31 5.42 11.68
CA PHE A 464 23.00 6.55 12.54
C PHE A 464 23.24 6.21 14.02
N LEU A 465 22.71 5.08 14.48
CA LEU A 465 22.82 4.62 15.87
C LEU A 465 24.25 4.30 16.30
N LEU A 466 25.10 3.81 15.40
CA LEU A 466 26.51 3.52 15.70
C LEU A 466 27.36 4.78 15.91
N GLU A 467 26.91 5.93 15.45
CA GLU A 467 27.65 7.20 15.53
C GLU A 467 27.18 8.12 16.67
N THR A 468 26.01 7.84 17.24
CA THR A 468 25.40 8.55 18.39
C THR A 468 25.71 7.86 19.70
#